data_AF-A0ABD4UTA3-F1
#
_entry.id   AF-A0ABD4UTA3-F1
#
_cell.length_a   1.000
_cell.length_b   1.000
_cell.length_c   1.000
_cell.angle_alpha   90.00
_cell.angle_beta   90.00
_cell.angle_gamma   90.00
#
_symmetry.space_group_name_H-M   'P 1'
#
loop_
_entity.id
_entity.type
_entity.pdbx_description
1 polymer ?
#
loop_
_entity_poly.entity_id
_entity_poly.type
_entity_poly.pdbx_seq_one_letter_code
_entity_poly.pdbx_strand_id
1 'polypeptide(L)'
;VFITLLTTVTVTTAGAAVLVPLGGWRPPSGQALGLLTFAAVLILIGYQCIIVSRRTGDISAVAPFRYTALLWAMLTGYLTFGHKPDGAMLAGATIIVASGLYAFYRERKRDKLRPAATGPGLPPDGL
;
A
#
# COMPACT_ATOMS: atom_id res chain seq x y z
N VAL A 1 -3.46 -22.76 0.41
CA VAL A 1 -2.84 -23.77 -0.50
C VAL A 1 -3.65 -23.95 -1.78
N PHE A 2 -4.96 -24.26 -1.73
CA PHE A 2 -5.78 -24.39 -2.94
C PHE A 2 -5.85 -23.09 -3.77
N ILE A 3 -6.17 -21.94 -3.13
CA ILE A 3 -6.24 -20.63 -3.82
C ILE A 3 -4.88 -20.24 -4.43
N THR A 4 -3.79 -20.50 -3.71
CA THR A 4 -2.42 -20.21 -4.18
C THR A 4 -2.01 -21.11 -5.35
N LEU A 5 -2.42 -22.39 -5.34
CA LEU A 5 -2.18 -23.30 -6.47
C LEU A 5 -2.97 -22.86 -7.70
N LEU A 6 -4.26 -22.59 -7.53
CA LEU A 6 -5.15 -22.19 -8.61
C LEU A 6 -4.65 -20.88 -9.25
N THR A 7 -4.32 -19.86 -8.46
CA THR A 7 -3.77 -18.60 -8.96
C THR A 7 -2.42 -18.76 -9.67
N THR A 8 -1.52 -19.59 -9.14
CA THR A 8 -0.22 -19.84 -9.78
C THR A 8 -0.38 -20.54 -11.13
N VAL A 9 -1.25 -21.56 -11.21
CA VAL A 9 -1.57 -22.25 -12.46
C VAL A 9 -2.18 -21.28 -13.46
N THR A 10 -3.21 -20.51 -13.06
CA THR A 10 -3.85 -19.54 -13.95
C THR A 10 -2.86 -18.50 -14.49
N VAL A 11 -2.02 -17.91 -13.63
CA VAL A 11 -1.02 -16.91 -14.05
C VAL A 11 0.02 -17.53 -14.99
N THR A 12 0.48 -18.74 -14.70
CA THR A 12 1.49 -19.42 -15.54
C THR A 12 0.91 -19.78 -16.90
N THR A 13 -0.31 -20.34 -16.95
CA THR A 13 -0.96 -20.71 -18.21
C THR A 13 -1.33 -19.48 -19.04
N ALA A 14 -1.84 -18.41 -18.40
CA ALA A 14 -2.13 -17.14 -19.08
C ALA A 14 -0.85 -16.50 -19.63
N GLY A 15 0.22 -16.47 -18.83
CA GLY A 15 1.53 -15.95 -19.27
C GLY A 15 2.08 -16.73 -20.47
N ALA A 16 2.01 -18.05 -20.44
CA ALA A 16 2.44 -18.91 -21.55
C ALA A 16 1.59 -18.69 -22.82
N ALA A 17 0.27 -18.56 -22.68
CA ALA A 17 -0.65 -18.31 -23.80
C ALA A 17 -0.40 -16.96 -24.47
N VAL A 18 -0.01 -15.94 -23.70
CA VAL A 18 0.22 -14.57 -24.17
C VAL A 18 1.64 -14.37 -24.73
N LEU A 19 2.60 -15.24 -24.39
CA LEU A 19 4.00 -15.15 -24.84
C LEU A 19 4.14 -15.25 -26.37
N VAL A 20 3.40 -16.16 -27.00
CA VAL A 20 3.44 -16.39 -28.46
C VAL A 20 2.86 -15.22 -29.26
N PRO A 21 1.63 -14.72 -28.98
CA PRO A 21 1.06 -13.61 -29.73
C PRO A 21 1.75 -12.27 -29.51
N LEU A 22 2.44 -12.06 -28.38
CA LEU A 22 3.15 -10.80 -28.08
C LEU A 22 4.59 -10.73 -28.63
N GLY A 23 5.02 -11.69 -29.44
CA GLY A 23 6.32 -11.65 -30.12
C GLY A 23 7.46 -12.34 -29.39
N GLY A 24 7.15 -13.32 -28.53
CA GLY A 24 8.11 -14.21 -27.91
C GLY A 24 8.93 -13.58 -26.78
N TRP A 25 9.81 -14.38 -26.18
CA TRP A 25 10.74 -13.89 -25.17
C TRP A 25 11.78 -12.95 -25.81
N ARG A 26 11.84 -11.71 -25.32
CA ARG A 26 12.90 -10.76 -25.66
C ARG A 26 13.76 -10.51 -24.42
N PRO A 27 15.08 -10.70 -24.48
CA PRO A 27 15.95 -10.42 -23.35
C PRO A 27 15.86 -8.92 -23.00
N PRO A 28 15.73 -8.57 -21.70
CA PRO A 28 15.68 -7.18 -21.29
C PRO A 28 17.00 -6.49 -21.64
N SER A 29 16.92 -5.26 -22.16
CA SER A 29 18.10 -4.45 -22.43
C SER A 29 18.82 -4.06 -21.12
N GLY A 30 20.12 -3.73 -21.20
CA GLY A 30 20.88 -3.29 -20.02
C GLY A 30 20.25 -2.07 -19.32
N GLN A 31 19.64 -1.15 -20.08
CA GLN A 31 18.88 -0.03 -19.54
C GLN A 31 17.63 -0.49 -18.79
N ALA A 32 16.88 -1.46 -19.33
CA ALA A 32 15.71 -2.01 -18.66
C ALA A 32 16.10 -2.70 -17.34
N LEU A 33 17.20 -3.45 -17.32
CA LEU A 33 17.74 -4.05 -16.09
C LEU A 33 18.16 -3.00 -15.06
N GLY A 34 18.77 -1.90 -15.50
CA GLY A 34 19.11 -0.77 -14.61
C GLY A 34 17.88 -0.15 -13.96
N LEU A 35 16.84 0.14 -14.76
CA LEU A 35 15.57 0.68 -14.26
C LEU A 35 14.84 -0.29 -13.32
N LEU A 36 14.83 -1.59 -13.64
CA LEU A 36 14.23 -2.63 -12.80
C LEU A 36 14.97 -2.76 -11.46
N THR A 37 16.30 -2.73 -11.48
CA THR A 37 17.12 -2.76 -10.26
C THR A 37 16.82 -1.54 -9.39
N PHE A 38 16.77 -0.35 -9.99
CA PHE A 38 16.44 0.88 -9.27
C PHE A 38 15.03 0.84 -8.65
N ALA A 39 14.04 0.40 -9.42
CA ALA A 39 12.68 0.21 -8.92
C ALA A 39 12.62 -0.80 -7.76
N ALA A 40 13.35 -1.93 -7.87
CA ALA A 40 13.42 -2.94 -6.82
C ALA A 40 14.02 -2.38 -5.52
N VAL A 41 15.07 -1.56 -5.61
CA VAL A 41 15.68 -0.91 -4.43
C VAL A 41 14.70 0.06 -3.77
N LEU A 42 14.00 0.89 -4.55
CA LEU A 42 12.98 1.81 -4.02
C LEU A 42 11.84 1.05 -3.33
N ILE A 43 11.35 -0.04 -3.93
CA ILE A 43 10.32 -0.90 -3.34
C ILE A 43 10.81 -1.50 -2.04
N LEU A 44 12.05 -2.00 -2.00
CA LEU A 44 12.66 -2.57 -0.80
C LEU A 44 12.71 -1.56 0.34
N ILE A 45 13.19 -0.34 0.06
CA ILE A 45 13.26 0.74 1.05
C ILE A 45 11.85 1.09 1.57
N GLY A 46 10.88 1.23 0.67
CA GLY A 46 9.49 1.50 1.03
C GLY A 46 8.89 0.41 1.92
N TYR A 47 9.17 -0.86 1.61
CA TYR A 47 8.73 -1.99 2.41
C TYR A 47 9.36 -2.00 3.80
N GLN A 48 10.66 -1.74 3.91
CA GLN A 48 11.33 -1.65 5.22
C GLN A 48 10.73 -0.52 6.07
N CYS A 49 10.46 0.65 5.47
CA CYS A 49 9.81 1.75 6.16
C CYS A 49 8.43 1.35 6.70
N ILE A 50 7.61 0.64 5.91
CA ILE A 50 6.30 0.13 6.36
C ILE A 50 6.45 -0.89 7.51
N ILE A 51 7.43 -1.79 7.41
CA ILE A 51 7.68 -2.80 8.45
C ILE A 51 8.08 -2.11 9.77
N VAL A 52 9.00 -1.15 9.72
CA VAL A 52 9.42 -0.40 10.91
C VAL A 52 8.25 0.39 11.49
N SER A 53 7.48 1.08 10.64
CA SER A 53 6.29 1.85 11.07
C SER A 53 5.27 1.00 11.82
N ARG A 54 5.03 -0.25 11.39
CA ARG A 54 4.13 -1.19 12.09
C ARG A 54 4.70 -1.73 13.40
N ARG A 55 6.02 -1.65 13.63
CA ARG A 55 6.67 -2.13 14.86
C ARG A 55 6.68 -1.06 15.95
N THR A 56 6.76 0.22 15.58
CA THR A 56 6.85 1.35 16.54
C THR A 56 5.57 2.16 16.69
N GLY A 57 4.60 2.05 15.77
CA GLY A 57 3.32 2.77 15.80
C GLY A 57 2.10 1.85 15.91
N ASP A 58 1.02 2.38 16.48
CA ASP A 58 -0.28 1.71 16.56
C ASP A 58 -0.75 1.36 15.13
N ILE A 59 -1.05 0.07 14.86
CA ILE A 59 -1.35 -0.45 13.50
C ILE A 59 -2.46 0.36 12.81
N SER A 60 -3.37 0.92 13.62
CA SER A 60 -4.46 1.80 13.19
C SER A 60 -3.91 3.02 12.43
N ALA A 61 -2.93 3.74 12.98
CA ALA A 61 -2.41 4.98 12.38
C ALA A 61 -1.76 4.78 10.99
N VAL A 62 -1.31 3.57 10.66
CA VAL A 62 -0.64 3.24 9.38
C VAL A 62 -1.64 2.73 8.33
N ALA A 63 -2.83 2.30 8.74
CA ALA A 63 -3.86 1.78 7.83
C ALA A 63 -4.32 2.80 6.77
N PRO A 64 -4.54 4.10 7.09
CA PRO A 64 -4.92 5.11 6.11
C PRO A 64 -3.84 5.37 5.05
N PHE A 65 -2.56 5.30 5.42
CA PHE A 65 -1.43 5.57 4.52
C PHE A 65 -1.28 4.56 3.38
N ARG A 66 -1.80 3.33 3.55
CA ARG A 66 -1.80 2.36 2.45
C ARG A 66 -2.64 2.82 1.27
N TYR A 67 -3.68 3.61 1.52
CA TYR A 67 -4.56 4.12 0.48
C TYR A 67 -3.99 5.36 -0.21
N THR A 68 -3.15 6.14 0.46
CA THR A 68 -2.47 7.30 -0.14
C THR A 68 -1.46 6.88 -1.22
N ALA A 69 -0.92 5.66 -1.15
CA ALA A 69 -0.03 5.12 -2.18
C ALA A 69 -0.71 5.06 -3.56
N LEU A 70 -2.03 4.82 -3.63
CA LEU A 70 -2.79 4.84 -4.89
C LEU A 70 -2.84 6.24 -5.50
N LEU A 71 -2.97 7.28 -4.68
CA LEU A 71 -2.95 8.67 -5.14
C LEU A 71 -1.56 9.05 -5.67
N TRP A 72 -0.50 8.63 -4.98
CA TRP A 72 0.87 8.82 -5.46
C TRP A 72 1.15 8.05 -6.75
N ALA A 73 0.63 6.83 -6.89
CA ALA A 73 0.73 6.05 -8.12
C ALA A 73 0.02 6.74 -9.29
N MET A 74 -1.19 7.27 -9.06
CA MET A 74 -1.94 8.04 -10.04
C MET A 74 -1.19 9.32 -10.45
N LEU A 75 -0.69 10.08 -9.47
CA LEU A 75 0.05 11.33 -9.70
C LEU A 75 1.35 11.08 -10.47
N THR A 76 2.15 10.09 -10.04
CA THR A 76 3.40 9.72 -10.70
C THR A 76 3.13 9.15 -12.09
N GLY A 77 2.01 8.44 -12.26
CA GLY A 77 1.53 7.95 -13.54
C GLY A 77 1.24 9.09 -14.52
N TYR A 78 0.51 10.10 -14.07
CA TYR A 78 0.25 11.32 -14.85
C TYR A 78 1.55 12.07 -15.19
N LEU A 79 2.43 12.29 -14.21
CA LEU A 79 3.66 13.08 -14.39
C LEU A 79 4.69 12.37 -15.27
N THR A 80 4.85 11.06 -15.14
CA THR A 80 5.89 10.29 -15.84
C THR A 80 5.44 9.86 -17.24
N PHE A 81 4.17 9.48 -17.40
CA PHE A 81 3.64 8.93 -18.64
C PHE A 81 2.70 9.89 -19.39
N GLY A 82 2.39 11.06 -18.83
CA GLY A 82 1.49 12.05 -19.45
C GLY A 82 0.03 11.59 -19.58
N HIS A 83 -0.34 10.49 -18.93
CA HIS A 83 -1.65 9.87 -19.09
C HIS A 83 -2.70 10.64 -18.28
N LYS A 84 -3.52 11.45 -18.96
CA LYS A 84 -4.55 12.28 -18.30
C LYS A 84 -5.53 11.36 -17.55
N PRO A 85 -5.76 11.58 -16.24
CA PRO A 85 -6.70 10.79 -15.48
C PRO A 85 -8.11 10.98 -16.07
N ASP A 86 -8.78 9.86 -16.37
CA ASP A 86 -10.16 9.89 -16.85
C ASP A 86 -11.15 10.18 -15.71
N GLY A 87 -12.42 10.42 -16.06
CA GLY A 87 -13.47 10.72 -15.08
C GLY A 87 -13.67 9.61 -14.04
N ALA A 88 -13.46 8.34 -14.43
CA ALA A 88 -13.58 7.20 -13.52
C ALA A 88 -12.41 7.16 -12.51
N MET A 89 -11.20 7.48 -12.96
CA MET A 89 -10.00 7.61 -12.14
C MET A 89 -10.18 8.71 -11.10
N LEU A 90 -10.71 9.88 -11.50
CA LEU A 90 -11.01 10.98 -10.59
C LEU A 90 -12.08 10.61 -9.56
N ALA A 91 -13.14 9.92 -9.98
CA ALA A 91 -14.17 9.43 -9.06
C ALA A 91 -13.59 8.44 -8.04
N GLY A 92 -12.79 7.48 -8.49
CA GLY A 92 -12.08 6.53 -7.62
C GLY A 92 -11.12 7.23 -6.65
N ALA A 93 -10.33 8.19 -7.14
CA ALA A 93 -9.43 8.98 -6.31
C ALA A 93 -10.18 9.76 -5.23
N THR A 94 -11.35 10.33 -5.56
CA THR A 94 -12.19 11.06 -4.59
C THR A 94 -12.68 10.14 -3.47
N ILE A 95 -13.14 8.93 -3.81
CA ILE A 95 -13.56 7.92 -2.82
C ILE A 95 -12.40 7.51 -1.91
N ILE A 96 -11.21 7.32 -2.49
CA ILE A 96 -9.99 6.96 -1.74
C ILE A 96 -9.60 8.07 -0.76
N VAL A 97 -9.58 9.33 -1.22
CA VAL A 97 -9.28 10.50 -0.38
C VAL A 97 -10.31 10.63 0.74
N ALA A 98 -11.60 10.51 0.43
CA ALA A 98 -12.68 10.58 1.41
C ALA A 98 -12.57 9.46 2.46
N SER A 99 -12.25 8.23 2.03
CA SER A 99 -12.06 7.09 2.93
C SER A 99 -10.85 7.27 3.84
N GLY A 100 -9.73 7.78 3.30
CA GLY A 100 -8.54 8.09 4.08
C GLY A 100 -8.80 9.17 5.14
N LEU A 101 -9.49 10.25 4.75
CA LEU A 101 -9.87 11.33 5.66
C LEU A 101 -10.84 10.86 6.76
N TYR A 102 -11.82 10.00 6.40
CA TYR A 102 -12.74 9.40 7.36
C TYR A 102 -12.03 8.47 8.34
N ALA A 103 -11.08 7.65 7.88
CA ALA A 103 -10.30 6.78 8.74
C ALA A 103 -9.48 7.58 9.77
N PHE A 104 -8.81 8.65 9.31
CA PHE A 104 -8.07 9.55 10.18
C PHE A 104 -8.96 10.26 11.21
N TYR A 105 -10.14 10.74 10.78
CA TYR A 105 -11.11 11.34 11.70
C TYR A 105 -11.62 10.35 12.75
N ARG A 106 -11.90 9.11 12.35
CA ARG A 106 -12.35 8.03 13.25
C ARG A 106 -11.30 7.68 14.30
N GLU A 107 -10.03 7.60 13.92
CA GLU A 107 -8.92 7.34 14.85
C GLU A 107 -8.76 8.45 15.87
N ARG A 108 -8.77 9.72 15.42
CA ARG A 108 -8.71 10.87 16.32
C ARG A 108 -9.88 10.90 17.33
N LYS A 109 -11.03 10.35 16.96
CA LYS A 109 -12.18 10.19 17.86
C LYS A 109 -12.01 9.02 18.83
N ARG A 110 -11.40 7.90 18.42
CA ARG A 110 -11.12 6.74 19.29
C ARG A 110 -10.04 7.02 20.33
N ASP A 111 -8.99 7.78 19.99
CA ASP A 111 -7.96 8.17 20.96
C ASP A 111 -8.51 9.07 22.06
N LYS A 112 -9.45 9.97 21.72
CA LYS A 112 -10.17 10.77 22.72
C LYS A 112 -11.11 9.95 23.62
N LEU A 113 -11.49 8.75 23.18
CA LEU A 113 -12.37 7.82 23.88
C LEU A 113 -11.61 6.67 24.55
N ARG A 114 -10.28 6.76 24.69
CA ARG A 114 -9.53 6.04 25.72
C ARG A 114 -9.44 6.96 26.95
N PRO A 115 -10.45 7.02 27.84
CA PRO A 115 -10.22 7.51 29.19
C PRO A 115 -9.03 6.75 29.76
N ALA A 116 -8.19 7.45 30.51
CA ALA A 116 -7.16 6.87 31.34
C ALA A 116 -7.77 5.77 32.22
N ALA A 117 -7.78 4.53 31.73
CA ALA A 117 -8.07 3.32 32.52
C ALA A 117 -6.84 2.96 33.38
N THR A 118 -6.24 3.98 33.97
CA THR A 118 -5.34 3.90 35.10
C THR A 118 -5.68 5.09 35.95
N GLY A 119 -6.74 4.90 36.75
CA GLY A 119 -7.05 5.82 37.83
C GLY A 119 -5.86 5.93 38.80
N PRO A 120 -5.79 7.04 39.56
CA PRO A 120 -4.65 7.42 40.37
C PRO A 120 -4.46 6.44 41.53
N GLY A 121 -3.22 6.34 42.02
CA GLY A 121 -2.77 5.52 43.14
C GLY A 121 -3.83 4.91 44.04
N LEU A 122 -3.79 3.59 44.16
CA LEU A 122 -4.09 2.98 45.45
C LEU A 122 -2.81 3.20 46.30
N PRO A 123 -2.84 4.02 47.37
CA PRO A 123 -1.86 3.84 48.43
C PRO A 123 -2.01 2.39 48.90
N PRO A 124 -0.94 1.59 49.07
CA PRO A 124 -1.07 0.42 49.91
C PRO A 124 -1.56 0.98 51.23
N ASP A 125 -2.74 0.54 51.63
CA ASP A 125 -3.35 0.77 52.92
C ASP A 125 -2.22 0.84 53.94
N GLY A 126 -2.06 2.01 54.56
CA GLY A 126 -1.06 2.28 55.57
C GLY A 126 -1.41 1.57 56.87
N LEU A 127 -1.55 0.24 56.80
CA LEU A 127 -1.49 -0.75 57.86
C LEU A 127 -0.68 -1.94 57.35
#